data_AF-A0A2G5UGT5-F1
#
_entry.id   AF-A0A2G5UGT5-F1
#
_cell.length_a   1.000
_cell.length_b   1.000
_cell.length_c   1.000
_cell.angle_alpha   90.00
_cell.angle_beta   90.00
_cell.angle_gamma   90.00
#
_symmetry.space_group_name_H-M   'P 1'
#
loop_
_entity.id
_entity.type
_entity.pdbx_description
1 polymer ?
#
loop_
_entity_poly.entity_id
_entity_poly.type
_entity_poly.pdbx_seq_one_letter_code
_entity_poly.pdbx_strand_id
1 'polypeptide(L)'
;MSTQIPMDPPKLFCMPARPLVCGLALFGAIRSLIQFFMAHGITVGLSHICVLLLDLLLLFGAYKNDVFALKWSQRVTFMCVLISIARFLIYPVVFASYIASGLSRNFTGLDASDIEMISNVTSAKDNFVFGMVSGFTLEFATGLSIGVECMKYFLVHRLWEYAKVTEAISSSRYVIP
;
A
#
# COMPACT_ATOMS: atom_id res chain seq x y z
N MET A 1 -16.95 -7.83 43.78
CA MET A 1 -15.65 -7.30 43.32
C MET A 1 -15.41 -7.81 41.91
N SER A 2 -15.72 -7.02 40.88
CA SER A 2 -15.40 -7.36 39.49
C SER A 2 -13.96 -6.94 39.24
N THR A 3 -13.06 -7.92 39.12
CA THR A 3 -11.69 -7.73 38.68
C THR A 3 -11.71 -7.19 37.26
N GLN A 4 -11.61 -5.86 37.13
CA GLN A 4 -11.32 -5.22 35.86
C GLN A 4 -9.94 -5.71 35.41
N ILE A 5 -9.92 -6.60 34.42
CA ILE A 5 -8.70 -6.82 33.65
C ILE A 5 -8.64 -5.63 32.69
N PRO A 6 -7.72 -4.67 32.88
CA PRO A 6 -7.47 -3.68 31.84
C PRO A 6 -7.02 -4.47 30.61
N MET A 7 -7.88 -4.50 29.59
CA MET A 7 -7.52 -5.09 28.31
C MET A 7 -6.40 -4.21 27.75
N ASP A 8 -5.19 -4.72 27.74
CA ASP A 8 -4.07 -4.02 27.12
C ASP A 8 -4.38 -3.73 25.64
N PRO A 9 -3.96 -2.57 25.10
CA PRO A 9 -4.13 -2.27 23.69
C PRO A 9 -3.50 -3.38 22.85
N PRO A 10 -4.10 -3.79 21.72
CA PRO A 10 -3.61 -4.90 20.92
C PRO A 10 -2.17 -4.63 20.48
N LYS A 11 -1.27 -5.54 20.83
CA LYS A 11 0.15 -5.52 20.46
C LYS A 11 0.37 -6.51 19.33
N LEU A 12 1.20 -6.15 18.36
CA LEU A 12 1.67 -7.07 17.32
C LEU A 12 3.19 -7.10 17.44
N PHE A 13 3.77 -8.28 17.75
CA PHE A 13 5.21 -8.45 18.01
C PHE A 13 5.80 -7.38 18.98
N CYS A 14 5.17 -7.22 20.15
CA CYS A 14 5.58 -6.27 21.22
C CYS A 14 5.46 -4.77 20.92
N MET A 15 5.10 -4.34 19.70
CA MET A 15 4.81 -2.93 19.41
C MET A 15 3.31 -2.65 19.52
N PRO A 16 2.91 -1.47 20.05
CA PRO A 16 1.50 -1.10 20.08
C PRO A 16 0.98 -0.99 18.62
N ALA A 17 -0.19 -1.59 18.33
CA ALA A 17 -0.73 -1.64 16.97
C ALA A 17 -0.92 -0.25 16.33
N ARG A 18 -1.14 0.79 17.15
CA ARG A 18 -1.42 2.17 16.69
C ARG A 18 -0.23 2.85 16.01
N PRO A 19 0.96 3.00 16.63
CA PRO A 19 2.13 3.56 15.95
C PRO A 19 2.57 2.69 14.77
N LEU A 20 2.29 1.39 14.79
CA LEU A 20 2.60 0.51 13.66
C LEU A 20 1.71 0.82 12.45
N VAL A 21 0.39 0.95 12.63
CA VAL A 21 -0.53 1.38 11.56
C VAL A 21 -0.19 2.79 11.07
N CYS A 22 0.07 3.73 11.97
CA CYS A 22 0.49 5.09 11.58
C CYS A 22 1.81 5.08 10.81
N GLY A 23 2.81 4.30 11.24
CA GLY A 23 4.09 4.18 10.55
C GLY A 23 3.95 3.57 9.16
N LEU A 24 3.15 2.51 9.02
CA LEU A 24 2.87 1.88 7.72
C LEU A 24 2.05 2.79 6.79
N ALA A 25 1.09 3.53 7.33
CA ALA A 25 0.31 4.51 6.57
C ALA A 25 1.19 5.69 6.12
N LEU A 26 2.07 6.20 6.99
CA LEU A 26 3.03 7.25 6.66
C LEU A 26 4.01 6.78 5.58
N PHE A 27 4.55 5.58 5.71
CA PHE A 27 5.42 4.99 4.69
C PHE A 27 4.69 4.83 3.35
N GLY A 28 3.42 4.40 3.38
CA GLY A 28 2.54 4.36 2.21
C GLY A 28 2.34 5.74 1.56
N ALA A 29 2.05 6.76 2.38
CA ALA A 29 1.86 8.13 1.91
C ALA A 29 3.14 8.71 1.28
N ILE A 30 4.31 8.51 1.89
CA ILE A 30 5.60 8.94 1.33
C ILE A 30 5.85 8.23 0.00
N ARG A 31 5.63 6.92 -0.06
CA ARG A 31 5.76 6.14 -1.29
C ARG A 31 4.83 6.68 -2.39
N SER A 32 3.57 6.94 -2.06
CA SER A 32 2.60 7.48 -3.02
C SER A 32 2.96 8.89 -3.48
N LEU A 33 3.54 9.71 -2.60
CA LEU A 33 4.03 11.05 -2.92
C LEU A 33 5.23 11.00 -3.88
N ILE A 34 6.21 10.14 -3.62
CA ILE A 34 7.37 9.94 -4.52
C ILE A 34 6.90 9.45 -5.89
N GLN A 35 5.98 8.48 -5.92
CA GLN A 35 5.42 7.97 -7.18
C GLN A 35 4.62 9.03 -7.94
N PHE A 36 3.93 9.93 -7.24
CA PHE A 36 3.26 11.07 -7.86
C PHE A 36 4.26 12.02 -8.55
N PHE A 37 5.37 12.36 -7.89
CA PHE A 37 6.41 13.21 -8.51
C PHE A 37 7.08 12.56 -9.72
N MET A 38 7.18 11.24 -9.73
CA MET A 38 7.76 10.46 -10.84
C MET A 38 6.73 10.10 -11.92
N ALA A 39 5.44 10.38 -11.71
CA ALA A 39 4.40 9.99 -12.65
C ALA A 39 4.35 10.96 -13.84
N HIS A 40 4.76 10.46 -15.02
CA HIS A 40 4.47 11.13 -16.28
C HIS A 40 3.09 10.71 -16.81
N GLY A 41 2.09 11.58 -16.59
CA GLY A 41 0.74 11.41 -17.13
C GLY A 41 -0.36 11.70 -16.11
N ILE A 42 -1.40 12.40 -16.55
CA ILE A 42 -2.51 12.88 -15.70
C ILE A 42 -3.27 11.71 -15.05
N THR A 43 -3.51 10.63 -15.80
CA THR A 43 -4.25 9.45 -15.32
C THR A 43 -3.50 8.67 -14.25
N VAL A 44 -2.19 8.49 -14.44
CA VAL A 44 -1.32 7.80 -13.49
C VAL A 44 -1.16 8.64 -12.22
N GLY A 45 -0.92 9.95 -12.36
CA GLY A 45 -0.84 10.89 -11.25
C GLY A 45 -2.12 10.95 -10.40
N LEU A 46 -3.29 10.99 -11.03
CA LEU A 46 -4.58 10.96 -10.31
C LEU A 46 -4.72 9.69 -9.46
N SER A 47 -4.31 8.54 -9.99
CA SER A 47 -4.37 7.27 -9.28
C SER A 47 -3.48 7.25 -8.03
N HIS A 48 -2.32 7.92 -8.07
CA HIS A 48 -1.42 8.07 -6.91
C HIS A 48 -1.94 9.08 -5.89
N ILE A 49 -2.59 10.17 -6.34
CA ILE A 49 -3.28 11.11 -5.45
C ILE A 49 -4.42 10.41 -4.70
N CYS A 50 -5.24 9.61 -5.40
CA CYS A 50 -6.32 8.85 -4.76
C CYS A 50 -5.77 7.90 -3.69
N VAL A 51 -4.69 7.17 -3.98
CA VAL A 51 -4.05 6.28 -2.99
C VAL A 51 -3.48 7.07 -1.80
N LEU A 52 -2.85 8.22 -2.06
CA LEU A 52 -2.35 9.10 -1.01
C LEU A 52 -3.48 9.62 -0.10
N LEU A 53 -4.63 9.99 -0.69
CA LEU A 53 -5.79 10.41 0.07
C LEU A 53 -6.38 9.26 0.92
N LEU A 54 -6.36 8.03 0.42
CA LEU A 54 -6.79 6.84 1.17
C LEU A 54 -5.83 6.56 2.34
N ASP A 55 -4.51 6.67 2.15
CA ASP A 55 -3.53 6.54 3.22
C ASP A 55 -3.68 7.66 4.28
N LEU A 56 -3.98 8.90 3.87
CA LEU A 56 -4.27 10.01 4.78
C LEU A 56 -5.59 9.82 5.55
N LEU A 57 -6.63 9.30 4.91
CA LEU A 57 -7.89 8.92 5.57
C LEU A 57 -7.66 7.82 6.60
N LEU A 58 -6.79 6.85 6.30
CA LEU A 58 -6.40 5.78 7.20
C LEU A 58 -5.63 6.33 8.41
N LEU A 59 -4.70 7.26 8.17
CA LEU A 59 -3.96 7.98 9.21
C LEU A 59 -4.90 8.80 10.11
N PHE A 60 -5.86 9.51 9.51
CA PHE A 60 -6.87 10.28 10.24
C PHE A 60 -7.78 9.36 11.06
N GLY A 61 -8.18 8.21 10.51
CA GLY A 61 -8.96 7.21 11.24
C GLY A 61 -8.21 6.60 12.42
N ALA A 62 -6.91 6.35 12.26
CA ALA A 62 -6.04 5.89 13.34
C ALA A 62 -5.81 6.96 14.42
N TYR A 63 -5.75 8.23 14.02
CA TYR A 63 -5.58 9.36 14.95
C TYR A 63 -6.84 9.67 15.75
N LYS A 64 -8.00 9.77 15.08
CA LYS A 64 -9.26 10.19 15.71
C LYS A 64 -9.87 9.10 16.62
N ASN A 65 -9.56 7.83 16.36
CA ASN A 65 -9.81 6.70 17.27
C ASN A 65 -11.28 6.50 17.70
N ASP A 66 -12.24 6.94 16.88
CA ASP A 66 -13.68 6.68 17.04
C ASP A 66 -14.06 5.34 16.39
N VAL A 67 -14.98 4.55 16.98
CA VAL A 67 -15.43 3.27 16.40
C VAL A 67 -15.98 3.42 14.97
N PHE A 68 -16.64 4.56 14.68
CA PHE A 68 -17.10 4.89 13.34
C PHE A 68 -15.94 5.12 12.36
N ALA A 69 -14.90 5.85 12.79
CA ALA A 69 -13.72 6.13 11.97
C ALA A 69 -12.91 4.86 11.70
N LEU A 70 -12.78 3.96 12.68
CA LEU A 70 -12.13 2.66 12.50
C LEU A 70 -12.89 1.76 11.52
N LYS A 71 -14.23 1.76 11.56
CA LYS A 71 -15.06 1.00 10.60
C LYS A 71 -14.88 1.50 9.17
N TRP A 72 -14.82 2.82 8.97
CA TRP A 72 -14.55 3.41 7.66
C TRP A 72 -13.12 3.14 7.19
N SER A 73 -12.14 3.28 8.09
CA SER A 73 -10.74 2.95 7.82
C SER A 73 -10.59 1.49 7.40
N GLN A 74 -11.30 0.55 8.03
CA GLN A 74 -11.32 -0.87 7.63
C GLN A 74 -11.84 -1.06 6.20
N ARG A 75 -12.94 -0.40 5.83
CA ARG A 75 -13.51 -0.47 4.47
C ARG A 75 -12.57 0.12 3.43
N VAL A 76 -11.98 1.27 3.73
CA VAL A 76 -10.98 1.93 2.87
C VAL A 76 -9.77 1.04 2.66
N THR A 77 -9.22 0.47 3.72
CA THR A 77 -8.05 -0.43 3.65
C THR A 77 -8.38 -1.70 2.85
N PHE A 78 -9.57 -2.26 3.01
CA PHE A 78 -10.02 -3.40 2.21
C PHE A 78 -10.06 -3.08 0.71
N MET A 79 -10.58 -1.90 0.34
CA MET A 79 -10.57 -1.46 -1.06
C MET A 79 -9.14 -1.24 -1.57
N CYS A 80 -8.23 -0.70 -0.75
CA CYS A 80 -6.81 -0.58 -1.10
C CYS A 80 -6.17 -1.94 -1.39
N VAL A 81 -6.48 -2.97 -0.61
CA VAL A 81 -6.00 -4.35 -0.85
C VAL A 81 -6.49 -4.86 -2.19
N LEU A 82 -7.79 -4.72 -2.50
CA LEU A 82 -8.36 -5.17 -3.77
C LEU A 82 -7.71 -4.47 -4.98
N ILE A 83 -7.53 -3.15 -4.90
CA ILE A 83 -6.87 -2.38 -5.95
C ILE A 83 -5.39 -2.82 -6.08
N SER A 84 -4.72 -3.12 -4.98
CA SER A 84 -3.32 -3.58 -4.99
C SER A 84 -3.17 -4.95 -5.65
N ILE A 85 -4.11 -5.87 -5.40
CA ILE A 85 -4.18 -7.18 -6.08
C ILE A 85 -4.40 -6.99 -7.59
N ALA A 86 -5.35 -6.13 -7.98
CA ALA A 86 -5.59 -5.84 -9.39
C ALA A 86 -4.35 -5.25 -10.08
N ARG A 87 -3.63 -4.34 -9.39
CA ARG A 87 -2.36 -3.79 -9.89
C ARG A 87 -1.28 -4.85 -10.01
N PHE A 88 -1.15 -5.76 -9.06
CA PHE A 88 -0.19 -6.86 -9.11
C PHE A 88 -0.40 -7.80 -10.30
N LEU A 89 -1.65 -8.01 -10.73
CA LEU A 89 -1.92 -8.85 -11.91
C LEU A 89 -1.54 -8.17 -13.24
N ILE A 90 -1.59 -6.83 -13.29
CA ILE A 90 -1.43 -6.08 -14.56
C ILE A 90 -0.02 -5.51 -14.69
N TYR A 91 0.50 -4.85 -13.64
CA TYR A 91 1.73 -4.05 -13.73
C TYR A 91 3.00 -4.84 -14.05
N PRO A 92 3.31 -5.98 -13.39
CA PRO A 92 4.52 -6.75 -13.69
C PRO A 92 4.55 -7.23 -15.14
N VAL A 93 3.41 -7.68 -15.66
CA VAL A 93 3.29 -8.19 -17.04
C VAL A 93 3.47 -7.05 -18.05
N VAL A 94 2.78 -5.92 -17.83
CA VAL A 94 2.89 -4.75 -18.71
C VAL A 94 4.30 -4.19 -18.69
N PHE A 95 4.92 -4.07 -17.50
CA PHE A 95 6.27 -3.56 -17.35
C PHE A 95 7.31 -4.49 -17.99
N ALA A 96 7.22 -5.79 -17.75
CA ALA A 96 8.10 -6.78 -18.37
C ALA A 96 8.00 -6.73 -19.91
N SER A 97 6.78 -6.64 -20.44
CA SER A 97 6.52 -6.54 -21.88
C SER A 97 7.07 -5.23 -22.46
N TYR A 98 6.91 -4.13 -21.73
CA TYR A 98 7.41 -2.82 -22.12
C TYR A 98 8.95 -2.81 -22.22
N ILE A 99 9.64 -3.34 -21.21
CA ILE A 99 11.09 -3.48 -21.21
C ILE A 99 11.55 -4.47 -22.30
N ALA A 100 10.89 -5.63 -22.43
CA ALA A 100 11.23 -6.65 -23.43
C ALA A 100 11.08 -6.15 -24.87
N SER A 101 10.12 -5.27 -25.12
CA SER A 101 9.90 -4.65 -26.44
C SER A 101 11.00 -3.67 -26.85
N GLY A 102 11.88 -3.27 -25.91
CA GLY A 102 12.92 -2.27 -26.14
C GLY A 102 12.40 -0.82 -26.18
N LEU A 103 11.09 -0.61 -26.03
CA LEU A 103 10.46 0.72 -26.01
C LEU A 103 10.94 1.59 -24.84
N SER A 104 11.51 0.97 -23.80
CA SER A 104 12.14 1.65 -22.67
C SER A 104 13.31 2.56 -23.06
N ARG A 105 13.97 2.31 -24.20
CA ARG A 105 15.10 3.11 -24.70
C ARG A 105 14.71 4.50 -25.19
N ASN A 106 13.45 4.66 -25.64
CA ASN A 106 12.94 5.96 -26.07
C ASN A 106 12.71 6.94 -24.89
N PHE A 107 12.69 6.43 -23.66
CA PHE A 107 12.37 7.22 -22.46
C PHE A 107 13.58 7.56 -21.59
N THR A 108 14.77 7.02 -21.89
CA THR A 108 15.98 7.30 -21.11
C THR A 108 16.58 8.68 -21.37
N GLY A 109 15.97 9.50 -22.24
CA GLY A 109 16.52 10.82 -22.62
C GLY A 109 17.87 10.73 -23.34
N LEU A 110 18.21 9.55 -23.84
CA LEU A 110 19.41 9.30 -24.62
C LEU A 110 19.20 9.85 -26.04
N ASP A 111 20.27 10.38 -26.62
CA ASP A 111 20.22 10.96 -27.95
C ASP A 111 19.92 9.87 -28.99
N ALA A 112 19.30 10.23 -30.11
CA ALA A 112 18.82 9.25 -31.09
C ALA A 112 19.94 8.33 -31.62
N SER A 113 21.17 8.84 -31.70
CA SER A 113 22.38 8.07 -32.06
C SER A 113 22.79 7.03 -31.02
N ASP A 114 22.59 7.32 -29.74
CA ASP A 114 22.91 6.39 -28.64
C ASP A 114 21.89 5.27 -28.57
N ILE A 115 20.61 5.58 -28.84
CA ILE A 115 19.54 4.58 -28.94
C ILE A 115 19.83 3.62 -30.10
N GLU A 116 20.25 4.15 -31.26
CA GLU A 116 20.61 3.34 -32.43
C GLU A 116 21.82 2.45 -32.14
N MET A 117 22.88 3.00 -31.52
CA MET A 117 24.06 2.23 -31.11
C MET A 117 23.71 1.10 -30.14
N ILE A 118 22.94 1.40 -29.09
CA ILE A 118 22.52 0.41 -28.08
C ILE A 118 21.61 -0.64 -28.73
N SER A 119 20.71 -0.24 -29.63
CA SER A 119 19.83 -1.18 -30.34
C SER A 119 20.58 -2.13 -31.25
N ASN A 120 21.68 -1.67 -31.86
CA ASN A 120 22.52 -2.47 -32.75
C ASN A 120 23.42 -3.44 -31.97
N VAL A 121 23.85 -3.05 -30.76
CA VAL A 121 24.70 -3.90 -29.89
C VAL A 121 23.88 -4.89 -29.08
N THR A 122 22.64 -4.55 -28.70
CA THR A 122 21.84 -5.38 -27.79
C THR A 122 20.94 -6.33 -28.57
N SER A 123 21.16 -7.64 -28.40
CA SER A 123 20.36 -8.65 -29.10
C SER A 123 18.92 -8.68 -28.58
N ALA A 124 17.97 -9.08 -29.44
CA ALA A 124 16.57 -9.29 -29.04
C ALA A 124 16.44 -10.25 -27.84
N LYS A 125 17.38 -11.22 -27.73
CA LYS A 125 17.47 -12.14 -26.61
C LYS A 125 17.80 -11.43 -25.29
N ASP A 126 18.67 -10.43 -25.30
CA ASP A 126 19.09 -9.70 -24.11
C ASP A 126 17.95 -8.80 -23.60
N ASN A 127 17.22 -8.15 -24.52
CA ASN A 127 16.03 -7.38 -24.17
C ASN A 127 14.95 -8.27 -23.53
N PHE A 128 14.76 -9.47 -24.07
CA PHE A 128 13.82 -10.43 -23.50
C PHE A 128 14.22 -10.88 -22.08
N VAL A 129 15.50 -11.22 -21.88
CA VAL A 129 16.01 -11.61 -20.55
C VAL A 129 15.89 -10.45 -19.55
N PHE A 130 16.24 -9.24 -19.96
CA PHE A 130 16.13 -8.04 -19.12
C PHE A 130 14.65 -7.73 -18.78
N GLY A 131 13.75 -7.89 -19.75
CA GLY A 131 12.31 -7.82 -19.56
C GLY A 131 11.81 -8.82 -18.51
N MET A 132 12.19 -10.09 -18.62
CA MET A 132 11.82 -11.12 -17.64
C MET A 132 12.35 -10.81 -16.23
N VAL A 133 13.63 -10.45 -16.10
CA VAL A 133 14.24 -10.13 -14.80
C VAL A 133 13.56 -8.92 -14.16
N SER A 134 13.30 -7.87 -14.93
CA SER A 134 12.61 -6.68 -14.44
C SER A 134 11.16 -6.97 -14.04
N GLY A 135 10.47 -7.84 -14.78
CA GLY A 135 9.14 -8.34 -14.48
C GLY A 135 9.07 -9.06 -13.14
N PHE A 136 9.92 -10.08 -12.94
CA PHE A 136 9.98 -10.82 -11.66
C PHE A 136 10.39 -9.93 -10.49
N THR A 137 11.31 -8.99 -10.71
CA THR A 137 11.72 -8.02 -9.67
C THR A 137 10.52 -7.18 -9.24
N LEU A 138 9.73 -6.70 -10.20
CA LEU A 138 8.55 -5.87 -9.93
C LEU A 138 7.41 -6.68 -9.31
N GLU A 139 7.24 -7.93 -9.74
CA GLU A 139 6.31 -8.88 -9.11
C GLU A 139 6.65 -9.10 -7.64
N PHE A 140 7.91 -9.39 -7.31
CA PHE A 140 8.33 -9.54 -5.92
C PHE A 140 8.09 -8.27 -5.09
N ALA A 141 8.46 -7.10 -5.62
CA ALA A 141 8.24 -5.82 -4.94
C ALA A 141 6.76 -5.51 -4.71
N THR A 142 5.91 -5.76 -5.72
CA THR A 142 4.46 -5.54 -5.61
C THR A 142 3.78 -6.56 -4.70
N GLY A 143 4.25 -7.80 -4.67
CA GLY A 143 3.82 -8.82 -3.71
C GLY A 143 4.11 -8.43 -2.26
N LEU A 144 5.31 -7.92 -1.98
CA LEU A 144 5.63 -7.37 -0.65
C LEU A 144 4.72 -6.19 -0.29
N SER A 145 4.43 -5.30 -1.24
CA SER A 145 3.53 -4.17 -1.02
C SER A 145 2.10 -4.62 -0.67
N ILE A 146 1.58 -5.68 -1.33
CA ILE A 146 0.28 -6.26 -0.96
C ILE A 146 0.34 -6.82 0.47
N GLY A 147 1.42 -7.51 0.83
CA GLY A 147 1.62 -8.02 2.19
C GLY A 147 1.50 -6.93 3.25
N VAL A 148 2.07 -5.74 2.99
CA VAL A 148 1.95 -4.58 3.87
C VAL A 148 0.50 -4.08 3.98
N GLU A 149 -0.23 -4.00 2.86
CA GLU A 149 -1.64 -3.58 2.86
C GLU A 149 -2.55 -4.59 3.61
N CYS A 150 -2.30 -5.89 3.43
CA CYS A 150 -2.97 -6.94 4.21
C CYS A 150 -2.67 -6.79 5.72
N MET A 151 -1.42 -6.50 6.08
CA MET A 151 -1.05 -6.28 7.49
C MET A 151 -1.75 -5.05 8.08
N LYS A 152 -1.87 -3.94 7.32
CA LYS A 152 -2.67 -2.77 7.72
C LYS A 152 -4.13 -3.18 7.98
N TYR A 153 -4.74 -3.96 7.08
CA TYR A 153 -6.12 -4.41 7.24
C TYR A 153 -6.32 -5.22 8.53
N PHE A 154 -5.44 -6.20 8.79
CA PHE A 154 -5.50 -6.99 10.01
C PHE A 154 -5.36 -6.13 11.28
N LEU A 155 -4.44 -5.17 11.28
CA LEU A 155 -4.25 -4.27 12.42
C LEU A 155 -5.47 -3.37 12.67
N VAL A 156 -6.03 -2.78 11.62
CA VAL A 156 -7.25 -1.95 11.72
C VAL A 156 -8.43 -2.78 12.20
N HIS A 157 -8.57 -4.02 11.71
CA HIS A 157 -9.62 -4.93 12.15
C HIS A 157 -9.52 -5.23 13.65
N ARG A 158 -8.31 -5.58 14.15
CA ARG A 158 -8.11 -5.83 15.59
C ARG A 158 -8.34 -4.59 16.45
N LEU A 159 -7.93 -3.41 15.98
CA LEU A 159 -8.19 -2.15 16.67
C LEU A 159 -9.70 -1.85 16.74
N TRP A 160 -10.44 -2.13 15.68
CA TRP A 160 -11.89 -1.96 15.64
C TRP A 160 -12.61 -2.92 16.60
N GLU A 161 -12.20 -4.19 16.65
CA GLU A 161 -12.74 -5.15 17.63
C GLU A 161 -12.48 -4.71 19.08
N TYR A 162 -11.25 -4.28 19.37
CA TYR A 162 -10.89 -3.75 20.68
C TYR A 162 -11.71 -2.52 21.07
N ALA A 163 -11.90 -1.57 20.13
CA ALA A 163 -12.66 -0.34 20.38
C ALA A 163 -14.15 -0.65 20.66
N LYS A 164 -14.75 -1.57 19.91
CA LYS A 164 -16.14 -2.04 20.15
C LYS A 164 -16.32 -2.64 21.55
N VAL A 165 -15.40 -3.51 21.96
CA VAL A 165 -15.45 -4.15 23.28
C VAL A 165 -15.29 -3.11 24.39
N THR A 166 -14.41 -2.12 24.20
CA THR A 166 -14.18 -1.04 25.16
C THR A 166 -15.42 -0.14 25.32
N GLU A 167 -16.06 0.24 24.22
CA GLU A 167 -17.31 1.02 24.26
C GLU A 167 -18.46 0.26 24.92
N ALA A 168 -18.62 -1.05 24.63
CA ALA A 168 -19.66 -1.89 25.24
C ALA A 168 -19.50 -1.99 26.78
N ILE A 169 -18.26 -2.15 27.26
CA ILE A 169 -17.95 -2.18 28.70
C ILE A 169 -18.18 -0.80 29.34
N SER A 170 -17.89 0.30 28.63
CA SER A 170 -18.17 1.65 29.11
C SER A 170 -19.67 1.90 29.23
N SER A 171 -20.45 1.55 28.19
CA SER A 171 -21.90 1.70 28.17
C SER A 171 -22.59 0.87 29.26
N SER A 172 -22.15 -0.38 29.48
CA SER A 172 -22.68 -1.24 30.57
C SER A 172 -22.43 -0.66 31.97
N ARG A 173 -21.44 0.22 32.15
CA ARG A 173 -21.09 0.83 33.43
C ARG A 173 -22.08 1.93 33.86
N TYR A 174 -22.87 2.47 32.94
CA TYR A 174 -23.87 3.50 33.20
C TYR A 174 -25.30 2.96 33.39
N VAL A 175 -25.50 1.63 33.29
CA VAL A 175 -26.81 0.97 33.41
C VAL A 175 -26.96 0.21 34.74
N ILE A 176 -26.19 0.59 35.76
CA ILE A 176 -26.34 0.01 37.11
C ILE A 176 -27.16 1.01 37.95
N PRO A 177 -28.41 0.66 38.35
CA PRO A 177 -29.22 1.49 39.26
C PRO A 177 -28.63 1.55 40.67
#